data_AF-A0A8T4XEU8-F1
#
_entry.id   AF-A0A8T4XEU8-F1
#
_cell.length_a   1.000
_cell.length_b   1.000
_cell.length_c   1.000
_cell.angle_alpha   90.00
_cell.angle_beta   90.00
_cell.angle_gamma   90.00
#
_symmetry.space_group_name_H-M   'P 1'
#
loop_
_entity.id
_entity.type
_entity.pdbx_description
1 polymer ?
#
loop_
_entity_poly.entity_id
_entity_poly.type
_entity_poly.pdbx_seq_one_letter_code
_entity_poly.pdbx_strand_id
1 'polypeptide(L)'
;MGMLSVFEFGYRYVIPSIKRRLIEKLVEMGLTRREAARRIGLSSSAASRYLLGERGAYINVAAHNDVDRAISELAASIIDNSIDFNGVQIQIHRIAIYALSRKYVCEDHARIDLKVDPKLCPICPTLFSSLMKQ
;
A
#
# COMPACT_ATOMS: atom_id res chain seq x y z
N MET A 1 21.50 8.73 13.45
CA MET A 1 20.22 8.32 12.82
C MET A 1 19.97 6.84 13.09
N GLY A 2 18.89 6.49 13.79
CA GLY A 2 18.51 5.09 14.04
C GLY A 2 17.98 4.41 12.78
N MET A 3 17.81 3.08 12.83
CA MET A 3 17.11 2.33 11.77
C MET A 3 15.64 2.80 11.72
N LEU A 4 15.07 2.94 10.52
CA LEU A 4 13.65 3.23 10.37
C LEU A 4 12.82 2.12 11.02
N SER A 5 11.90 2.50 11.89
CA SER A 5 10.98 1.51 12.45
C SER A 5 10.08 0.96 11.34
N VAL A 6 9.60 -0.28 11.49
CA VAL A 6 8.68 -0.89 10.52
C VAL A 6 7.41 -0.06 10.30
N PHE A 7 6.94 0.63 11.35
CA PHE A 7 5.77 1.49 11.27
C PHE A 7 6.07 2.80 10.53
N GLU A 8 7.24 3.38 10.74
CA GLU A 8 7.69 4.57 10.01
C GLU A 8 7.89 4.26 8.52
N PHE A 9 8.55 3.14 8.21
CA PHE A 9 8.72 2.66 6.84
C PHE A 9 7.36 2.37 6.18
N GLY A 10 6.48 1.66 6.88
CA GLY A 10 5.13 1.37 6.41
C GLY A 10 4.31 2.63 6.11
N TYR A 11 4.33 3.60 7.01
CA TYR A 11 3.61 4.88 6.87
C TYR A 11 4.16 5.76 5.75
N ARG A 12 5.49 5.84 5.60
CA ARG A 12 6.14 6.73 4.63
C ARG A 12 6.20 6.16 3.22
N TYR A 13 6.26 4.84 3.06
CA TYR A 13 6.53 4.22 1.76
C TYR A 13 5.47 3.19 1.35
N VAL A 14 5.16 2.20 2.20
CA VAL A 14 4.29 1.09 1.82
C VAL A 14 2.82 1.52 1.63
N ILE A 15 2.22 2.15 2.64
CA ILE A 15 0.82 2.62 2.57
C ILE A 15 0.63 3.63 1.44
N PRO A 16 1.52 4.63 1.24
CA PRO A 16 1.45 5.50 0.08
C PRO A 16 1.48 4.76 -1.27
N SER A 17 2.33 3.76 -1.43
CA SER A 17 2.37 2.98 -2.69
C SER A 17 1.10 2.18 -2.95
N ILE A 18 0.48 1.62 -1.91
CA ILE A 18 -0.84 0.98 -2.02
C ILE A 18 -1.92 2.00 -2.40
N LYS A 19 -1.97 3.15 -1.72
CA LYS A 19 -2.94 4.22 -2.03
C LYS A 19 -2.78 4.75 -3.45
N ARG A 20 -1.53 4.87 -3.93
CA ARG A 20 -1.23 5.22 -5.32
C ARG A 20 -1.83 4.20 -6.28
N ARG A 21 -1.50 2.92 -6.09
CA ARG A 21 -1.98 1.89 -7.02
C ARG A 21 -3.50 1.75 -6.98
N LEU A 22 -4.11 1.91 -5.80
CA LEU A 22 -5.56 1.89 -5.64
C LEU A 22 -6.24 3.03 -6.40
N ILE A 23 -5.74 4.28 -6.30
CA ILE A 23 -6.35 5.39 -7.04
C ILE A 23 -6.18 5.23 -8.56
N GLU A 24 -5.05 4.69 -9.02
CA GLU A 24 -4.84 4.35 -10.43
C GLU A 24 -5.89 3.35 -10.91
N LYS A 25 -6.09 2.24 -10.21
CA LYS A 25 -7.12 1.23 -10.53
C LYS A 25 -8.53 1.82 -10.59
N LEU A 26 -8.90 2.63 -9.61
CA LEU A 26 -10.22 3.27 -9.57
C LEU A 26 -10.46 4.17 -10.79
N VAL A 27 -9.42 4.92 -11.22
CA VAL A 27 -9.49 5.76 -12.43
C VAL A 27 -9.52 4.91 -13.70
N GLU A 28 -8.70 3.85 -13.78
CA GLU A 28 -8.72 2.87 -14.89
C GLU A 28 -10.11 2.24 -15.05
N MET A 29 -10.84 2.02 -13.96
CA MET A 29 -12.20 1.48 -13.92
C MET A 29 -13.31 2.54 -14.14
N GLY A 30 -12.94 3.76 -14.54
CA GLY A 30 -13.89 4.78 -15.01
C GLY A 30 -14.33 5.82 -13.97
N LEU A 31 -13.82 5.79 -12.74
CA LEU A 31 -14.10 6.86 -11.77
C LEU A 31 -13.33 8.13 -12.14
N THR A 32 -13.97 9.28 -11.95
CA THR A 32 -13.23 10.56 -12.00
C THR A 32 -12.19 10.61 -10.88
N ARG A 33 -11.08 11.33 -11.09
CA ARG A 33 -10.04 11.51 -10.06
C ARG A 33 -10.61 12.02 -8.73
N ARG A 34 -11.60 12.91 -8.80
CA ARG A 34 -12.28 13.49 -7.61
C ARG A 34 -13.12 12.45 -6.89
N GLU A 35 -13.85 11.61 -7.62
CA GLU A 35 -14.66 10.55 -7.03
C GLU A 35 -13.77 9.47 -6.40
N ALA A 36 -12.75 9.01 -7.13
CA ALA A 36 -11.79 8.05 -6.61
C ALA A 36 -11.15 8.54 -5.31
N ALA A 37 -10.66 9.80 -5.28
CA ALA A 37 -10.08 10.42 -4.10
C ALA A 37 -11.01 10.39 -2.89
N ARG A 38 -12.28 10.79 -3.09
CA ARG A 38 -13.30 10.80 -2.03
C ARG A 38 -13.54 9.41 -1.45
N ARG A 39 -13.67 8.38 -2.31
CA ARG A 39 -13.96 7.01 -1.86
C ARG A 39 -12.84 6.39 -1.00
N ILE A 40 -11.59 6.80 -1.20
CA ILE A 40 -10.44 6.29 -0.44
C ILE A 40 -9.94 7.24 0.67
N GLY A 41 -10.65 8.35 0.91
CA GLY A 41 -10.31 9.31 1.97
C GLY A 41 -9.13 10.21 1.67
N LEU A 42 -8.93 10.56 0.41
CA LEU A 42 -7.90 11.51 -0.01
C LEU A 42 -8.50 12.88 -0.36
N SER A 43 -7.74 13.93 -0.06
CA SER A 43 -8.02 15.24 -0.64
C SER A 43 -7.72 15.22 -2.15
N SER A 44 -8.35 16.13 -2.90
CA SER A 44 -8.06 16.31 -4.33
C SER A 44 -6.57 16.58 -4.60
N SER A 45 -5.92 17.36 -3.73
CA SER A 45 -4.48 17.63 -3.82
C SER A 45 -3.65 16.36 -3.60
N ALA A 46 -3.97 15.55 -2.58
CA ALA A 46 -3.26 14.30 -2.32
C ALA A 46 -3.43 13.32 -3.49
N ALA A 47 -4.64 13.19 -4.03
CA ALA A 47 -4.92 12.36 -5.19
C ALA A 47 -4.11 12.75 -6.44
N SER A 48 -4.02 14.05 -6.74
CA SER A 48 -3.19 14.54 -7.84
C SER A 48 -1.71 14.14 -7.66
N ARG A 49 -1.17 14.31 -6.45
CA ARG A 49 0.23 13.99 -6.15
C ARG A 49 0.53 12.49 -6.25
N TYR A 50 -0.44 11.63 -5.92
CA TYR A 50 -0.31 10.19 -6.15
C TYR A 50 -0.28 9.86 -7.64
N LEU A 51 -1.22 10.38 -8.42
CA LEU A 51 -1.32 10.11 -9.86
C LEU A 51 -0.14 10.67 -10.67
N LEU A 52 0.45 11.78 -10.23
CA LEU A 52 1.67 12.35 -10.81
C LEU A 52 2.96 11.62 -10.35
N GLY A 53 2.85 10.65 -9.44
CA GLY A 53 4.00 9.92 -8.91
C GLY A 53 4.84 10.70 -7.89
N GLU A 54 4.42 11.89 -7.45
CA GLU A 54 5.09 12.63 -6.38
C GLU A 54 4.97 11.95 -5.01
N ARG A 55 3.98 11.05 -4.87
CA ARG A 55 3.75 10.26 -3.65
C ARG A 55 3.50 8.80 -4.01
N GLY A 56 4.05 7.87 -3.21
CA GLY A 56 3.84 6.43 -3.39
C GLY A 56 4.57 5.81 -4.59
N ALA A 57 5.52 6.51 -5.20
CA ALA A 57 6.29 6.01 -6.34
C ALA A 57 7.53 5.17 -5.98
N TYR A 58 8.01 5.28 -4.74
CA TYR A 58 9.25 4.63 -4.32
C TYR A 58 9.17 3.09 -4.36
N ILE A 59 8.01 2.53 -4.00
CA ILE A 59 7.78 1.08 -4.00
C ILE A 59 6.80 0.76 -5.12
N ASN A 60 7.19 -0.13 -6.03
CA ASN A 60 6.32 -0.64 -7.08
C ASN A 60 5.56 -1.88 -6.59
N VAL A 61 4.49 -1.67 -5.82
CA VAL A 61 3.65 -2.77 -5.30
C VAL A 61 2.98 -3.59 -6.40
N ALA A 62 2.83 -3.04 -7.61
CA ALA A 62 2.26 -3.74 -8.75
C ALA A 62 3.20 -4.82 -9.31
N ALA A 63 4.49 -4.83 -8.94
CA ALA A 63 5.42 -5.90 -9.30
C ALA A 63 5.10 -7.25 -8.62
N HIS A 64 4.26 -7.24 -7.57
CA HIS A 64 3.85 -8.43 -6.85
C HIS A 64 2.38 -8.75 -7.19
N ASN A 65 2.18 -9.77 -8.02
CA ASN A 65 0.87 -10.11 -8.60
C ASN A 65 -0.24 -10.35 -7.56
N ASP A 66 0.09 -10.92 -6.40
CA ASP A 66 -0.86 -11.16 -5.30
C ASP A 66 -1.26 -9.85 -4.61
N VAL A 67 -0.32 -8.91 -4.43
CA VAL A 67 -0.60 -7.57 -3.91
C VAL A 67 -1.43 -6.75 -4.89
N ASP A 68 -1.06 -6.71 -6.18
CA ASP A 68 -1.84 -5.98 -7.20
C ASP A 68 -3.26 -6.54 -7.35
N ARG A 69 -3.41 -7.86 -7.23
CA ARG A 69 -4.72 -8.52 -7.22
C ARG A 69 -5.56 -8.08 -6.02
N ALA A 70 -5.01 -8.12 -4.81
CA ALA A 70 -5.73 -7.68 -3.62
C ALA A 70 -6.14 -6.19 -3.70
N ILE A 71 -5.29 -5.34 -4.30
CA ILE A 71 -5.64 -3.94 -4.56
C ILE A 71 -6.76 -3.82 -5.61
N SER A 72 -6.75 -4.67 -6.64
CA SER A 72 -7.79 -4.70 -7.67
C SER A 72 -9.13 -5.18 -7.12
N GLU A 73 -9.14 -6.19 -6.24
CA GLU A 73 -10.33 -6.67 -5.53
C GLU A 73 -10.91 -5.56 -4.64
N LEU A 74 -10.06 -4.85 -3.89
CA LEU A 74 -10.48 -3.68 -3.12
C LEU A 74 -11.08 -2.58 -4.01
N ALA A 75 -10.48 -2.30 -5.17
CA ALA A 75 -11.01 -1.31 -6.11
C ALA A 75 -12.40 -1.71 -6.63
N ALA A 76 -12.61 -3.00 -6.92
CA ALA A 76 -13.91 -3.53 -7.33
C ALA A 76 -14.96 -3.36 -6.22
N SER A 77 -14.63 -3.73 -4.98
CA SER A 77 -15.52 -3.54 -3.82
C SER A 77 -15.86 -2.07 -3.56
N ILE A 78 -14.94 -1.15 -3.88
CA ILE A 78 -15.20 0.29 -3.78
C ILE A 78 -16.19 0.74 -4.87
N ILE A 79 -16.10 0.19 -6.08
CA ILE A 79 -16.97 0.58 -7.21
C ILE A 79 -18.38 0.05 -7.03
N ASP A 80 -18.53 -1.21 -6.62
CA ASP A 80 -19.84 -1.83 -6.38
C ASP A 80 -20.51 -1.34 -5.07
N ASN A 81 -19.80 -0.55 -4.26
CA ASN A 81 -20.22 -0.05 -2.95
C ASN A 81 -20.51 -1.16 -1.92
N SER A 82 -19.87 -2.32 -2.05
CA SER A 82 -19.93 -3.44 -1.09
C SER A 82 -19.04 -3.22 0.14
N ILE A 83 -18.19 -2.19 0.14
CA ILE A 83 -17.31 -1.83 1.25
C ILE A 83 -17.52 -0.39 1.68
N ASP A 84 -17.58 -0.16 3.00
CA ASP A 84 -17.68 1.16 3.58
C ASP A 84 -16.29 1.82 3.77
N PHE A 85 -16.28 3.07 4.20
CA PHE A 85 -15.04 3.84 4.37
C PHE A 85 -14.05 3.17 5.34
N ASN A 86 -14.55 2.63 6.46
CA ASN A 86 -13.71 1.97 7.45
C ASN A 86 -13.14 0.66 6.89
N GLY A 87 -13.95 -0.10 6.17
CA GLY A 87 -13.53 -1.29 5.44
C GLY A 87 -12.41 -0.98 4.44
N VAL A 88 -12.50 0.11 3.68
CA VAL A 88 -11.42 0.55 2.78
C VAL A 88 -10.13 0.77 3.55
N GLN A 89 -10.16 1.51 4.67
CA GLN A 89 -8.96 1.73 5.48
C GLN A 89 -8.41 0.42 6.04
N ILE A 90 -9.27 -0.48 6.55
CA ILE A 90 -8.85 -1.79 7.05
C ILE A 90 -8.14 -2.60 5.96
N GLN A 91 -8.70 -2.66 4.74
CA GLN A 91 -8.13 -3.42 3.64
C GLN A 91 -6.78 -2.84 3.17
N ILE A 92 -6.64 -1.52 3.08
CA ILE A 92 -5.36 -0.88 2.77
C ILE A 92 -4.27 -1.34 3.75
N HIS A 93 -4.57 -1.37 5.06
CA HIS A 93 -3.61 -1.80 6.07
C HIS A 93 -3.37 -3.31 6.04
N ARG A 94 -4.39 -4.13 5.79
CA ARG A 94 -4.22 -5.59 5.59
C ARG A 94 -3.28 -5.88 4.42
N ILE A 95 -3.45 -5.21 3.28
CA ILE A 95 -2.57 -5.35 2.11
C ILE A 95 -1.14 -4.90 2.46
N ALA A 96 -0.97 -3.81 3.22
CA ALA A 96 0.35 -3.35 3.65
C ALA A 96 1.05 -4.36 4.56
N ILE A 97 0.34 -4.89 5.56
CA ILE A 97 0.82 -5.92 6.49
C ILE A 97 1.17 -7.19 5.73
N TYR A 98 0.35 -7.60 4.76
CA TYR A 98 0.61 -8.74 3.90
C TYR A 98 1.94 -8.56 3.14
N ALA A 99 2.12 -7.44 2.42
CA ALA A 99 3.34 -7.15 1.67
C ALA A 99 4.59 -7.11 2.57
N LEU A 100 4.47 -6.53 3.77
CA LEU A 100 5.53 -6.52 4.79
C LEU A 100 5.88 -7.94 5.27
N SER A 101 4.87 -8.76 5.58
CA SER A 101 5.06 -10.13 6.08
C SER A 101 5.73 -11.06 5.06
N ARG A 102 5.50 -10.81 3.77
CA ARG A 102 6.08 -11.58 2.65
C ARG A 102 7.47 -11.12 2.22
N LYS A 103 8.05 -10.13 2.91
CA LYS A 103 9.34 -9.49 2.55
C LYS A 103 9.37 -8.81 1.17
N TYR A 104 8.22 -8.59 0.52
CA TYR A 104 8.16 -8.02 -0.84
C TYR A 104 8.75 -6.62 -0.95
N VAL A 105 8.68 -5.84 0.14
CA VAL A 105 9.18 -4.46 0.20
C VAL A 105 10.61 -4.34 0.75
N CYS A 106 11.29 -5.46 1.05
CA CYS A 106 12.60 -5.43 1.71
C CYS A 106 13.71 -4.86 0.83
N GLU A 107 13.69 -5.12 -0.48
CA GLU A 107 14.69 -4.55 -1.40
C GLU A 107 14.59 -3.02 -1.47
N ASP A 108 13.37 -2.48 -1.54
CA ASP A 108 13.16 -1.03 -1.48
C ASP A 108 13.53 -0.47 -0.10
N HIS A 109 13.24 -1.20 0.98
CA HIS A 109 13.65 -0.82 2.33
C HIS A 109 15.17 -0.70 2.47
N ALA A 110 15.93 -1.66 1.97
CA ALA A 110 17.40 -1.64 2.00
C ALA A 110 18.00 -0.49 1.17
N ARG A 111 17.32 -0.04 0.11
CA ARG A 111 17.72 1.16 -0.65
C ARG A 111 17.46 2.46 0.12
N ILE A 112 16.46 2.47 1.01
CA ILE A 112 16.08 3.65 1.81
C ILE A 112 16.88 3.71 3.12
N ASP A 113 17.04 2.57 3.79
CA ASP A 113 17.82 2.41 5.01
C ASP A 113 18.90 1.35 4.82
N LEU A 114 20.12 1.81 4.60
CA LEU A 114 21.30 0.97 4.33
C LEU A 114 21.67 0.03 5.50
N LYS A 115 21.04 0.17 6.66
CA LYS A 115 21.23 -0.75 7.81
C LYS A 115 20.38 -2.00 7.71
N VAL A 116 19.41 -2.04 6.81
CA VAL A 116 18.53 -3.19 6.60
C VAL A 116 19.17 -4.14 5.60
N ASP A 117 19.47 -5.36 6.06
CA ASP A 117 19.78 -6.49 5.19
C ASP A 117 18.51 -7.33 4.96
N PRO A 118 17.95 -7.37 3.72
CA PRO A 118 16.76 -8.15 3.37
C PRO A 118 16.86 -9.64 3.71
N LYS A 119 18.07 -10.21 3.64
CA LYS A 119 18.33 -11.64 3.87
C LYS A 119 18.32 -11.96 5.35
N LEU A 120 18.87 -11.06 6.18
CA LEU A 120 19.04 -11.30 7.61
C LEU A 120 17.90 -10.76 8.47
N CYS A 121 17.17 -9.73 8.02
CA CYS A 121 16.12 -9.10 8.81
C CYS A 121 14.86 -9.98 8.92
N PRO A 122 14.42 -10.37 10.15
CA PRO A 122 13.21 -11.17 10.35
C PRO A 122 12.01 -10.34 10.84
N ILE A 123 12.17 -9.03 11.06
CA ILE A 123 11.22 -8.19 11.81
C ILE A 123 9.79 -8.31 11.26
N CYS A 124 9.56 -7.98 9.98
CA CYS A 124 8.20 -7.96 9.43
C CYS A 124 7.54 -9.35 9.38
N PRO A 125 8.20 -10.41 8.89
CA PRO A 125 7.62 -11.76 8.96
C PRO A 125 7.29 -12.21 10.38
N THR A 126 8.18 -11.96 11.36
CA THR A 126 7.97 -12.34 12.75
C THR A 126 6.78 -11.60 13.37
N LEU A 127 6.63 -10.30 13.09
CA LEU A 127 5.56 -9.48 13.65
C LEU A 127 4.19 -9.74 13.01
N PHE A 128 4.15 -10.03 11.70
CA PHE A 128 2.91 -9.91 10.94
C PHE A 128 2.38 -11.21 10.32
N SER A 129 3.19 -12.28 10.21
CA SER A 129 2.72 -13.52 9.56
C SER A 129 1.54 -14.17 10.29
N SER A 130 1.46 -14.02 11.62
CA SER A 130 0.35 -14.53 12.43
C SER A 130 -0.97 -13.82 12.14
N LEU A 131 -0.93 -12.55 11.74
CA LEU A 131 -2.13 -11.75 11.45
C LEU A 131 -2.79 -12.14 10.12
N MET A 132 -2.10 -12.90 9.28
CA MET A 132 -2.57 -13.32 7.95
C MET A 132 -3.19 -14.72 7.93
N LYS A 133 -3.24 -15.40 9.09
CA LYS A 133 -3.97 -16.66 9.24
C LYS A 133 -5.46 -16.35 9.47
N GLN A 134 -6.26 -16.39 8.41
CA GLN A 134 -7.71 -16.50 8.46
C GLN A 134 -8.11 -17.72 7.64
#